data_AF-A0A377TVG2-F1
#
_entry.id   AF-A0A377TVG2-F1
#
_cell.length_a   1.000
_cell.length_b   1.000
_cell.length_c   1.000
_cell.angle_alpha   90.00
_cell.angle_beta   90.00
_cell.angle_gamma   90.00
#
_symmetry.space_group_name_H-M   'P 1'
#
loop_
_entity.id
_entity.type
_entity.pdbx_description
1 polymer ?
#
loop_
_entity_poly.entity_id
_entity_poly.type
_entity_poly.pdbx_seq_one_letter_code
_entity_poly.pdbx_strand_id
1 'polypeptide(L)'
;MDLVDWQQRFERWILTHHAQDDAAHDLSHFRRVWATATQLAAGEEVDRLVLLTACYFHDIVSLPKNHPERSRSSMMAAEKTLAILQSAFADFPADRYPAVSHAIEAHSFSAAIPPRTLEAKIVQDADRLESLGAIGLARVFAVAGALNTILFDAEDPFC
;
A
#
# COMPACT_ATOMS: atom_id res chain seq x y z
N MET A 1 15.31 -3.51 -18.26
CA MET A 1 13.89 -3.14 -18.28
C MET A 1 13.77 -1.88 -17.45
N ASP A 2 13.08 -0.86 -17.96
CA ASP A 2 12.96 0.42 -17.25
C ASP A 2 11.84 0.34 -16.18
N LEU A 3 11.85 1.24 -15.21
CA LEU A 3 10.82 1.35 -14.17
C LEU A 3 9.43 1.59 -14.75
N VAL A 4 9.35 2.34 -15.86
CA VAL A 4 8.09 2.60 -16.56
C VAL A 4 7.47 1.30 -17.09
N ASP A 5 8.30 0.40 -17.63
CA ASP A 5 7.82 -0.90 -18.13
C ASP A 5 7.26 -1.75 -16.97
N TRP A 6 7.98 -1.77 -15.84
CA TRP A 6 7.54 -2.47 -14.64
C TRP A 6 6.23 -1.92 -14.10
N GLN A 7 6.11 -0.60 -14.02
CA GLN A 7 4.89 0.08 -13.60
C GLN A 7 3.71 -0.36 -14.47
N GLN A 8 3.83 -0.26 -15.80
CA GLN A 8 2.75 -0.64 -16.72
C GLN A 8 2.35 -2.11 -16.60
N ARG A 9 3.32 -3.01 -16.36
CA ARG A 9 3.04 -4.43 -16.16
C ARG A 9 2.30 -4.70 -14.85
N PHE A 10 2.69 -4.02 -13.75
CA PHE A 10 1.97 -4.13 -12.47
C PHE A 10 0.53 -3.60 -12.59
N GLU A 11 0.34 -2.44 -13.21
CA GLU A 11 -0.99 -1.88 -13.45
C GLU A 11 -1.87 -2.83 -14.27
N ARG A 12 -1.33 -3.40 -15.35
CA ARG A 12 -2.06 -4.36 -16.18
C ARG A 12 -2.42 -5.62 -15.41
N TRP A 13 -1.51 -6.11 -14.57
CA TRP A 13 -1.76 -7.29 -13.76
C TRP A 13 -2.87 -7.03 -12.73
N ILE A 14 -2.83 -5.90 -12.03
CA ILE A 14 -3.86 -5.50 -11.06
C ILE A 14 -5.23 -5.36 -11.75
N LEU A 15 -5.29 -4.67 -12.88
CA LEU A 15 -6.54 -4.49 -13.64
C LEU A 15 -7.14 -5.81 -14.14
N THR A 16 -6.31 -6.84 -14.37
CA THR A 16 -6.78 -8.14 -14.87
C THR A 16 -7.14 -9.12 -13.77
N HIS A 17 -6.48 -9.06 -12.61
CA HIS A 17 -6.60 -10.07 -11.55
C HIS A 17 -7.29 -9.54 -10.27
N HIS A 18 -7.48 -8.23 -10.15
CA HIS A 18 -8.08 -7.58 -8.99
C HIS A 18 -9.37 -6.86 -9.38
N ALA A 19 -10.28 -7.59 -10.02
CA ALA A 19 -11.56 -7.10 -10.53
C ALA A 19 -12.66 -7.09 -9.44
N GLN A 20 -12.48 -6.29 -8.40
CA GLN A 20 -13.56 -5.87 -7.50
C GLN A 20 -14.01 -4.45 -7.90
N ASP A 21 -15.22 -4.01 -7.50
CA ASP A 21 -15.76 -2.67 -7.83
C ASP A 21 -14.82 -1.51 -7.42
N ASP A 22 -13.85 -1.76 -6.53
CA ASP A 22 -12.84 -0.80 -6.06
C ASP A 22 -11.52 -0.77 -6.84
N ALA A 23 -11.34 -1.58 -7.89
CA ALA A 23 -10.07 -1.71 -8.61
C ALA A 23 -9.54 -0.37 -9.16
N ALA A 24 -10.44 0.52 -9.59
CA ALA A 24 -10.09 1.84 -10.07
C ALA A 24 -9.66 2.79 -8.94
N HIS A 25 -10.27 2.66 -7.75
CA HIS A 25 -9.88 3.41 -6.56
C HIS A 25 -8.54 2.91 -6.02
N ASP A 26 -8.34 1.59 -5.96
CA ASP A 26 -7.10 0.94 -5.53
C ASP A 26 -5.93 1.33 -6.44
N LEU A 27 -6.13 1.26 -7.76
CA LEU A 27 -5.10 1.68 -8.72
C LEU A 27 -4.75 3.16 -8.59
N SER A 28 -5.76 4.00 -8.38
CA SER A 28 -5.56 5.44 -8.19
C SER A 28 -4.81 5.72 -6.88
N HIS A 29 -5.11 4.97 -5.82
CA HIS A 29 -4.39 5.01 -4.55
C HIS A 29 -2.93 4.59 -4.74
N PHE A 30 -2.64 3.44 -5.36
CA PHE A 30 -1.27 2.97 -5.61
C PHE A 30 -0.45 3.96 -6.44
N ARG A 31 -1.05 4.58 -7.47
CA ARG A 31 -0.39 5.64 -8.26
C ARG A 31 -0.02 6.87 -7.42
N ARG A 32 -0.89 7.31 -6.51
CA ARG A 32 -0.62 8.45 -5.63
C ARG A 32 0.47 8.12 -4.59
N VAL A 33 0.42 6.92 -4.01
CA VAL A 33 1.46 6.42 -3.11
C VAL A 33 2.81 6.35 -3.83
N TRP A 34 2.85 5.79 -5.04
CA TRP A 34 4.07 5.74 -5.85
C TRP A 34 4.62 7.14 -6.19
N ALA A 35 3.76 8.08 -6.60
CA ALA A 35 4.18 9.44 -6.90
C ALA A 35 4.80 10.13 -5.67
N THR A 36 4.17 9.96 -4.50
CA THR A 36 4.67 10.51 -3.23
C THR A 36 5.97 9.84 -2.82
N ALA A 37 6.05 8.50 -2.90
CA ALA A 37 7.27 7.74 -2.61
C ALA A 37 8.43 8.15 -3.51
N THR A 38 8.17 8.42 -4.80
CA THR A 38 9.18 8.90 -5.75
C THR A 38 9.74 10.26 -5.33
N GLN A 39 8.88 11.17 -4.85
CA GLN A 39 9.31 12.47 -4.33
C GLN A 39 10.10 12.33 -3.03
N LEU A 40 9.64 11.49 -2.10
CA LEU A 40 10.34 11.22 -0.84
C LEU A 40 11.70 10.56 -1.05
N ALA A 41 11.83 9.73 -2.09
CA ALA A 41 13.07 9.07 -2.42
C ALA A 41 14.03 9.96 -3.25
N ALA A 42 13.65 11.20 -3.57
CA ALA A 42 14.48 12.11 -4.33
C ALA A 42 15.74 12.50 -3.54
N GLY A 43 16.93 12.21 -4.08
CA GLY A 43 18.20 12.44 -3.39
C GLY A 43 18.64 11.29 -2.46
N GLU A 44 17.80 10.26 -2.29
CA GLU A 44 18.11 9.07 -1.49
C GLU A 44 18.58 7.90 -2.37
N GLU A 45 19.57 7.16 -1.89
CA GLU A 45 20.04 5.92 -2.51
C GLU A 45 19.15 4.75 -2.07
N VAL A 46 18.17 4.41 -2.90
CA VAL A 46 17.24 3.27 -2.67
C VAL A 46 17.00 2.49 -3.94
N ASP A 47 16.64 1.21 -3.80
CA ASP A 47 16.20 0.41 -4.93
C ASP A 47 14.79 0.83 -5.36
N ARG A 48 14.74 1.63 -6.42
CA ARG A 48 13.49 2.15 -7.00
C ARG A 48 12.54 1.05 -7.46
N LEU A 49 13.03 -0.13 -7.85
CA LEU A 49 12.16 -1.24 -8.24
C LEU A 49 11.52 -1.87 -7.01
N VAL A 50 12.27 -2.05 -5.92
CA VAL A 50 11.71 -2.51 -4.64
C VAL A 50 10.63 -1.54 -4.17
N LEU A 51 10.93 -0.24 -4.22
CA LEU A 51 10.00 0.82 -3.85
C LEU A 51 8.73 0.79 -4.70
N LEU A 52 8.87 0.72 -6.03
CA LEU A 52 7.75 0.63 -6.97
C LEU A 52 6.88 -0.60 -6.67
N THR A 53 7.49 -1.78 -6.55
CA THR A 53 6.75 -3.02 -6.29
C THR A 53 6.02 -2.95 -4.95
N ALA A 54 6.67 -2.46 -3.89
CA ALA A 54 6.03 -2.31 -2.60
C ALA A 54 4.84 -1.33 -2.68
N CYS A 55 4.97 -0.17 -3.32
CA CYS A 55 3.87 0.77 -3.48
C CYS A 55 2.65 0.18 -4.22
N TYR A 56 2.86 -0.68 -5.22
CA TYR A 56 1.76 -1.26 -6.00
C TYR A 56 1.08 -2.47 -5.35
N PHE A 57 1.77 -3.19 -4.47
CA PHE A 57 1.26 -4.44 -3.89
C PHE A 57 1.05 -4.39 -2.37
N HIS A 58 1.35 -3.29 -1.70
CA HIS A 58 1.27 -3.22 -0.24
C HIS A 58 -0.12 -3.54 0.33
N ASP A 59 -1.20 -3.17 -0.36
CA ASP A 59 -2.60 -3.42 0.06
C ASP A 59 -3.32 -4.46 -0.83
N ILE A 60 -2.57 -5.36 -1.48
CA ILE A 60 -3.14 -6.41 -2.35
C ILE A 60 -4.02 -7.43 -1.59
N VAL A 61 -3.89 -7.44 -0.26
CA VAL A 61 -4.75 -8.13 0.69
C VAL A 61 -5.19 -7.12 1.76
N SER A 62 -6.40 -6.59 1.61
CA SER A 62 -7.01 -5.74 2.63
C SER A 62 -8.14 -6.50 3.33
N LEU A 63 -7.99 -6.73 4.63
CA LEU A 63 -9.06 -7.29 5.47
C LEU A 63 -9.94 -6.14 5.99
N PRO A 64 -11.26 -6.35 6.19
CA PRO A 64 -12.14 -5.34 6.78
C PRO A 64 -11.60 -4.77 8.09
N LYS A 65 -11.86 -3.47 8.35
CA LYS A 65 -11.32 -2.76 9.53
C LYS A 65 -11.70 -3.40 10.87
N ASN A 66 -12.81 -4.14 10.92
CA ASN A 66 -13.32 -4.85 12.10
C ASN A 66 -12.86 -6.32 12.18
N HIS A 67 -12.00 -6.79 11.27
CA HIS A 67 -11.55 -8.18 11.25
C HIS A 67 -10.51 -8.45 12.37
N PRO A 68 -10.63 -9.55 13.14
CA PRO A 68 -9.71 -9.86 14.25
C PRO A 68 -8.26 -10.05 13.81
N GLU A 69 -8.02 -10.46 12.56
CA GLU A 69 -6.68 -10.66 12.00
C GLU A 69 -6.16 -9.47 11.19
N ARG A 70 -6.73 -8.27 11.36
CA ARG A 70 -6.30 -7.06 10.63
C ARG A 70 -4.79 -6.80 10.75
N SER A 71 -4.18 -7.08 11.90
CA SER A 71 -2.73 -6.94 12.10
C SER A 71 -1.89 -7.87 11.22
N ARG A 72 -2.49 -8.93 10.67
CA ARG A 72 -1.83 -9.89 9.76
C ARG A 72 -2.01 -9.56 8.29
N SER A 73 -2.82 -8.55 7.93
CA SER A 73 -3.10 -8.24 6.53
C SER A 73 -1.83 -7.87 5.76
N SER A 74 -0.89 -7.11 6.36
CA SER A 74 0.36 -6.75 5.70
C SER A 74 1.30 -7.94 5.48
N MET A 75 1.34 -8.90 6.42
CA MET A 75 2.09 -10.14 6.25
C MET A 75 1.49 -11.00 5.13
N MET A 76 0.16 -11.14 5.10
CA MET A 76 -0.54 -11.85 4.02
C MET A 76 -0.35 -11.16 2.66
N ALA A 77 -0.33 -9.83 2.63
CA ALA A 77 -0.05 -9.05 1.43
C ALA A 77 1.37 -9.31 0.93
N ALA A 78 2.37 -9.36 1.81
CA ALA A 78 3.74 -9.67 1.44
C ALA A 78 3.88 -11.09 0.87
N GLU A 79 3.34 -12.10 1.56
CA GLU A 79 3.33 -13.50 1.08
C GLU A 79 2.66 -13.63 -0.30
N LYS A 80 1.49 -13.01 -0.47
CA LYS A 80 0.77 -13.00 -1.74
C LYS A 80 1.57 -12.29 -2.83
N THR A 81 2.23 -11.18 -2.50
CA THR A 81 3.08 -10.45 -3.44
C THR A 81 4.22 -11.32 -3.93
N LEU A 82 4.91 -12.03 -3.04
CA LEU A 82 5.99 -12.94 -3.45
C LEU A 82 5.48 -14.05 -4.37
N ALA A 83 4.31 -14.64 -4.08
CA ALA A 83 3.69 -15.63 -4.95
C ALA A 83 3.33 -15.06 -6.33
N ILE A 84 2.84 -13.83 -6.39
CA ILE A 84 2.54 -13.11 -7.64
C ILE A 84 3.82 -12.86 -8.43
N LEU A 85 4.87 -12.35 -7.78
CA LEU A 85 6.16 -12.09 -8.44
C LEU A 85 6.75 -13.38 -9.04
N GLN A 86 6.72 -14.49 -8.29
CA GLN A 86 7.22 -15.77 -8.75
C GLN A 86 6.41 -16.38 -9.91
N SER A 87 5.09 -16.17 -9.94
CA SER A 87 4.21 -16.80 -10.94
C SER A 87 3.99 -15.96 -12.19
N ALA A 88 3.87 -14.63 -12.05
CA ALA A 88 3.50 -13.72 -13.13
C ALA A 88 4.66 -12.85 -13.64
N PHE A 89 5.76 -12.76 -12.89
CA PHE A 89 6.90 -11.89 -13.19
C PHE A 89 8.23 -12.65 -13.07
N ALA A 90 8.41 -13.69 -13.91
CA ALA A 90 9.59 -14.56 -13.90
C ALA A 90 10.94 -13.82 -14.09
N ASP A 91 10.91 -12.62 -14.64
CA ASP A 91 12.06 -11.75 -14.86
C ASP A 91 12.31 -10.75 -13.71
N PHE A 92 11.51 -10.81 -12.63
CA PHE A 92 11.76 -10.02 -11.44
C PHE A 92 12.98 -10.56 -10.68
N PRO A 93 13.93 -9.70 -10.25
CA PRO A 93 15.14 -10.15 -9.56
C PRO A 93 14.81 -10.77 -8.19
N ALA A 94 15.10 -12.06 -8.02
CA ALA A 94 14.77 -12.81 -6.80
C ALA A 94 15.55 -12.32 -5.55
N ASP A 95 16.71 -11.69 -5.76
CA ASP A 95 17.51 -11.02 -4.71
C ASP A 95 16.76 -9.87 -4.04
N ARG A 96 15.75 -9.29 -4.71
CA ARG A 96 14.94 -8.18 -4.19
C ARG A 96 13.72 -8.63 -3.39
N TYR A 97 13.38 -9.92 -3.41
CA TYR A 97 12.22 -10.45 -2.68
C TYR A 97 12.22 -10.13 -1.19
N PRO A 98 13.33 -10.29 -0.44
CA PRO A 98 13.33 -9.98 0.99
C PRO A 98 13.06 -8.50 1.28
N ALA A 99 13.58 -7.60 0.42
CA ALA A 99 13.39 -6.16 0.58
C ALA A 99 11.95 -5.75 0.27
N VAL A 100 11.34 -6.31 -0.77
CA VAL A 100 9.92 -6.10 -1.12
C VAL A 100 9.01 -6.62 0.01
N SER A 101 9.23 -7.86 0.47
CA SER A 101 8.44 -8.47 1.55
C SER A 101 8.43 -7.59 2.79
N HIS A 102 9.62 -7.16 3.21
CA HIS A 102 9.76 -6.33 4.40
C HIS A 102 9.12 -4.94 4.24
N ALA A 103 9.25 -4.30 3.07
CA ALA A 103 8.61 -3.01 2.80
C ALA A 103 7.08 -3.11 2.88
N ILE A 104 6.51 -4.20 2.37
CA ILE A 104 5.07 -4.48 2.44
C ILE A 104 4.66 -4.88 3.86
N GLU A 105 5.41 -5.71 4.58
CA GLU A 105 5.06 -6.08 5.97
C GLU A 105 5.01 -4.86 6.89
N ALA A 106 6.00 -3.97 6.74
CA ALA A 106 6.22 -2.84 7.63
C ALA A 106 5.40 -1.58 7.28
N HIS A 107 4.70 -1.50 6.14
CA HIS A 107 3.92 -0.30 5.81
C HIS A 107 2.77 -0.08 6.80
N SER A 108 2.09 -1.15 7.21
CA SER A 108 0.86 -1.07 7.99
C SER A 108 1.12 -0.65 9.43
N PHE A 109 0.42 0.40 9.87
CA PHE A 109 0.41 0.83 11.28
C PHE A 109 -0.09 -0.28 12.21
N SER A 110 -1.06 -1.08 11.77
CA SER A 110 -1.73 -2.09 12.60
C SER A 110 -0.87 -3.33 12.85
N ALA A 111 0.11 -3.58 11.99
CA ALA A 111 1.05 -4.68 12.14
C ALA A 111 2.12 -4.37 13.18
N ALA A 112 2.36 -3.09 13.51
CA ALA A 112 3.39 -2.63 14.44
C ALA A 112 4.80 -3.17 14.13
N ILE A 113 5.08 -3.47 12.86
CA ILE A 113 6.40 -3.93 12.40
C ILE A 113 7.27 -2.69 12.12
N PRO A 114 8.46 -2.57 12.73
CA PRO A 114 9.32 -1.42 12.52
C PRO A 114 9.98 -1.46 11.13
N PRO A 115 9.89 -0.38 10.33
CA PRO A 115 10.56 -0.31 9.03
C PRO A 115 12.08 -0.14 9.21
N ARG A 116 12.82 -1.21 8.93
CA ARG A 116 14.29 -1.26 8.99
C ARG A 116 15.01 -0.67 7.78
N THR A 117 14.49 -0.88 6.57
CA THR A 117 15.09 -0.41 5.32
C THR A 117 14.57 0.98 4.95
N LEU A 118 15.32 1.72 4.14
CA LEU A 118 14.91 3.05 3.70
C LEU A 118 13.68 2.98 2.78
N GLU A 119 13.61 1.97 1.92
CA GLU A 119 12.44 1.67 1.10
C GLU A 119 11.20 1.45 1.97
N ALA A 120 11.30 0.66 3.04
CA ALA A 120 10.17 0.39 3.94
C ALA A 120 9.68 1.66 4.65
N LYS A 121 10.60 2.55 5.04
CA LYS A 121 10.28 3.85 5.65
C LYS A 121 9.54 4.74 4.65
N ILE A 122 10.06 4.84 3.42
CA ILE A 122 9.46 5.68 2.38
C ILE A 122 8.07 5.17 2.00
N VAL A 123 7.87 3.85 1.84
CA VAL A 123 6.54 3.28 1.55
C VAL A 123 5.58 3.57 2.69
N GLN A 124 6.01 3.36 3.94
CA GLN A 124 5.21 3.65 5.12
C GLN A 124 4.79 5.12 5.18
N ASP A 125 5.71 6.04 4.91
CA ASP A 125 5.42 7.48 4.94
C ASP A 125 4.51 7.90 3.79
N ALA A 126 4.78 7.41 2.57
CA ALA A 126 3.97 7.71 1.39
C ALA A 126 2.52 7.23 1.53
N ASP A 127 2.31 6.03 2.07
CA ASP A 127 0.96 5.49 2.31
C ASP A 127 0.23 6.27 3.42
N ARG A 128 0.92 6.59 4.52
CA ARG A 128 0.32 7.35 5.62
C ARG A 128 -0.06 8.78 5.23
N LEU A 129 0.75 9.43 4.39
CA LEU A 129 0.46 10.76 3.87
C LEU A 129 -0.86 10.79 3.06
N GLU A 130 -1.25 9.67 2.43
CA GLU A 130 -2.52 9.52 1.71
C GLU A 130 -3.74 9.58 2.64
N SER A 131 -3.56 9.25 3.92
CA SER A 131 -4.59 9.36 4.95
C SER A 131 -4.69 10.78 5.54
N LEU A 132 -3.88 11.73 5.08
CA LEU A 132 -3.89 13.13 5.51
C LEU A 132 -4.44 14.05 4.41
N GLY A 133 -4.58 15.33 4.74
CA GLY A 133 -5.05 16.35 3.81
C GLY A 133 -6.50 16.14 3.34
N ALA A 134 -6.84 16.72 2.20
CA ALA A 134 -8.21 16.71 1.67
C ALA A 134 -8.72 15.30 1.34
N ILE A 135 -7.86 14.43 0.80
CA ILE A 135 -8.22 13.05 0.48
C ILE A 135 -8.44 12.25 1.77
N GLY A 136 -7.54 12.38 2.74
CA GLY A 136 -7.71 11.77 4.06
C GLY A 136 -9.02 12.16 4.74
N LEU A 137 -9.35 13.46 4.73
CA LEU A 137 -10.61 13.96 5.29
C LEU A 137 -11.83 13.35 4.59
N ALA A 138 -11.83 13.30 3.25
CA ALA A 138 -12.91 12.67 2.49
C ALA A 138 -13.04 11.17 2.82
N ARG A 139 -11.92 10.45 2.97
CA ARG A 139 -11.91 9.02 3.37
C ARG A 139 -12.50 8.80 4.76
N VAL A 140 -12.25 9.69 5.73
CA VAL A 140 -12.86 9.60 7.07
C VAL A 140 -14.37 9.62 6.98
N PHE A 141 -14.96 10.59 6.27
CA PHE A 141 -16.41 10.68 6.10
C PHE A 141 -16.98 9.49 5.31
N ALA A 142 -16.33 9.05 4.24
CA ALA A 142 -16.79 7.91 3.44
C ALA A 142 -16.82 6.61 4.25
N VAL A 143 -15.75 6.33 5.03
CA VAL A 143 -15.67 5.14 5.88
C VAL A 143 -16.69 5.21 7.02
N ALA A 144 -16.82 6.35 7.70
CA ALA A 144 -17.80 6.54 8.76
C ALA A 144 -19.24 6.31 8.25
N GLY A 145 -19.55 6.82 7.05
CA GLY A 145 -20.83 6.58 6.38
C GLY A 145 -21.06 5.10 6.05
N ALA A 146 -20.04 4.41 5.51
CA ALA A 146 -20.13 2.98 5.20
C ALA A 146 -20.28 2.09 6.45
N LEU A 147 -19.67 2.49 7.57
CA LEU A 147 -19.78 1.80 8.86
C LEU A 147 -21.01 2.24 9.68
N ASN A 148 -21.79 3.20 9.17
CA ASN A 148 -22.94 3.80 9.83
C ASN A 148 -22.63 4.33 11.24
N THR A 149 -21.44 4.93 11.41
CA THR A 149 -20.99 5.50 12.68
C THR A 149 -21.39 6.97 12.78
N ILE A 150 -21.73 7.43 13.98
CA ILE A 150 -21.94 8.87 14.23
C ILE A 150 -20.62 9.63 14.02
N LEU A 151 -20.71 10.80 13.37
CA LEU A 151 -19.56 11.66 13.12
C LEU A 151 -19.26 12.60 14.28
N PHE A 152 -20.31 12.97 15.02
CA PHE A 152 -20.23 13.91 16.13
C PHE A 152 -21.06 13.35 17.28
N ASP A 153 -20.48 13.39 18.48
CA ASP A 153 -21.17 13.08 19.73
C ASP A 153 -21.54 14.41 20.41
N ALA A 154 -22.81 14.58 20.77
CA ALA A 154 -23.30 15.80 21.40
C ALA A 154 -22.79 15.96 22.85
N GLU A 155 -22.37 14.86 23.49
CA GLU A 155 -21.82 14.88 24.85
C GLU A 155 -20.29 14.97 24.86
N ASP A 156 -19.63 14.92 23.70
CA ASP A 156 -18.19 15.19 23.58
C ASP A 156 -17.94 16.65 23.23
N PRO A 157 -17.51 17.49 24.20
CA PRO A 157 -17.25 18.90 23.94
C PRO A 157 -15.99 19.16 23.11
N PHE A 158 -15.18 18.13 22.83
CA PHE A 158 -13.90 18.28 22.13
C PHE A 158 -13.88 17.73 20.71
N CYS A 159 -14.80 16.81 20.38
CA CYS A 159 -14.85 16.01 19.14
C CYS A 159 -13.56 15.28 18.73
#